data_AF-A0A6I6SFM2-F1
#
_entry.id   AF-A0A6I6SFM2-F1
#
_cell.length_a   1.000
_cell.length_b   1.000
_cell.length_c   1.000
_cell.angle_alpha   90.00
_cell.angle_beta   90.00
_cell.angle_gamma   90.00
#
_symmetry.space_group_name_H-M   'P 1'
#
loop_
_entity.id
_entity.type
_entity.pdbx_description
1 polymer ?
#
loop_
_entity_poly.entity_id
_entity_poly.type
_entity_poly.pdbx_seq_one_letter_code
_entity_poly.pdbx_strand_id
1 'polypeptide(L)'
;MGHRDTPPPGRRRHPHLPTTEAAVTAIRDVAGEYGLELTVTDDIGADRTSRRTAAGAFTVLDPDGSLPHEAFVELGGTPAVTVQLYPEDDARITVDAVDFADVPRDAVPAFLRAVYGDLAYVRSRFFPPGQWLVVPLPGDETYKELIGHAALSPWMARRFR
;
A
#
# COMPACT_ATOMS: atom_id res chain seq x y z
N MET A 1 -33.45 -0.31 -23.76
CA MET A 1 -32.61 0.90 -23.72
C MET A 1 -31.86 0.87 -22.39
N GLY A 2 -30.57 0.54 -22.43
CA GLY A 2 -29.59 0.73 -21.34
C GLY A 2 -29.75 -0.11 -20.07
N HIS A 3 -29.43 -1.41 -20.15
CA HIS A 3 -29.03 -2.20 -18.98
C HIS A 3 -27.84 -1.50 -18.32
N ARG A 4 -27.98 -1.09 -17.05
CA ARG A 4 -26.82 -0.76 -16.21
C ARG A 4 -26.24 -2.10 -15.76
N ASP A 5 -25.17 -2.53 -16.42
CA ASP A 5 -24.29 -3.57 -15.92
C ASP A 5 -23.62 -3.03 -14.65
N THR A 6 -24.29 -3.19 -13.50
CA THR A 6 -23.61 -3.12 -12.21
C THR A 6 -22.70 -4.35 -12.15
N PRO A 7 -21.36 -4.19 -12.12
CA PRO A 7 -20.48 -5.32 -11.93
C PRO A 7 -20.84 -6.00 -10.60
N PRO A 8 -20.76 -7.34 -10.50
CA PRO A 8 -21.11 -8.03 -9.27
C PRO A 8 -20.24 -7.48 -8.12
N PRO A 9 -20.78 -7.29 -6.90
CA PRO A 9 -19.95 -6.94 -5.76
C PRO A 9 -18.98 -8.11 -5.53
N GLY A 10 -17.75 -7.94 -5.99
CA GLY A 10 -16.63 -8.74 -5.49
C GLY A 10 -16.69 -8.66 -3.98
N ARG A 11 -16.76 -9.81 -3.31
CA ARG A 11 -16.85 -9.91 -1.84
C ARG A 11 -15.83 -8.96 -1.21
N ARG A 12 -16.28 -7.84 -0.63
CA ARG A 12 -15.44 -6.96 0.19
C ARG A 12 -15.08 -7.73 1.46
N ARG A 13 -13.90 -8.36 1.46
CA ARG A 13 -13.41 -9.18 2.58
C ARG A 13 -12.70 -8.36 3.65
N HIS A 14 -12.34 -7.11 3.34
CA HIS A 14 -11.75 -6.15 4.26
C HIS A 14 -12.74 -5.04 4.63
N PRO A 15 -12.58 -4.36 5.77
CA PRO A 15 -13.39 -3.20 6.13
C PRO A 15 -13.36 -2.16 5.01
N HIS A 16 -14.52 -1.66 4.62
CA HIS A 16 -14.62 -0.70 3.53
C HIS A 16 -14.12 0.68 3.96
N LEU A 17 -13.26 1.28 3.13
CA LEU A 17 -12.63 2.59 3.32
C LEU A 17 -13.14 3.53 2.21
N PRO A 18 -14.29 4.20 2.43
CA PRO A 18 -14.99 4.93 1.38
C PRO A 18 -14.28 6.21 0.92
N THR A 19 -13.30 6.69 1.70
CA THR A 19 -12.53 7.90 1.39
C THR A 19 -11.03 7.65 1.58
N THR A 20 -10.22 8.47 0.91
CA THR A 20 -8.76 8.50 1.12
C THR A 20 -8.42 8.78 2.58
N GLU A 21 -9.17 9.68 3.24
CA GLU A 21 -8.98 9.99 4.67
C GLU A 21 -9.26 8.78 5.58
N ALA A 22 -10.31 8.01 5.29
CA ALA A 22 -10.61 6.79 6.03
C ALA A 22 -9.44 5.79 5.91
N ALA A 23 -8.86 5.66 4.73
CA ALA A 23 -7.69 4.81 4.53
C ALA A 23 -6.44 5.34 5.25
N VAL A 24 -6.16 6.64 5.19
CA VAL A 24 -5.05 7.24 5.94
C VAL A 24 -5.20 7.02 7.44
N THR A 25 -6.40 7.20 7.98
CA THR A 25 -6.70 6.92 9.40
C THR A 25 -6.41 5.46 9.74
N ALA A 26 -6.86 4.51 8.91
CA ALA A 26 -6.59 3.10 9.11
C ALA A 26 -5.08 2.76 9.02
N ILE A 27 -4.31 3.45 8.16
CA ILE A 27 -2.85 3.31 8.09
C ILE A 27 -2.18 3.88 9.34
N ARG A 28 -2.66 5.01 9.87
CA ARG A 28 -2.17 5.59 11.14
C ARG A 28 -2.37 4.62 12.31
N ASP A 29 -3.50 3.93 12.36
CA ASP A 29 -3.76 2.91 13.38
C ASP A 29 -2.75 1.76 13.29
N VAL A 30 -2.44 1.28 12.07
CA VAL A 30 -1.40 0.26 11.87
C VAL A 30 -0.03 0.79 12.26
N ALA A 31 0.32 2.02 11.91
CA ALA A 31 1.59 2.63 12.33
C ALA A 31 1.71 2.69 13.86
N GLY A 32 0.63 3.07 14.55
CA GLY A 32 0.56 3.04 16.02
C GLY A 32 0.71 1.63 16.59
N GLU A 33 0.05 0.64 16.00
CA GLU A 33 0.11 -0.77 16.39
C GLU A 33 1.54 -1.33 16.38
N TYR A 34 2.33 -0.99 15.35
CA TYR A 34 3.71 -1.47 15.18
C TYR A 34 4.80 -0.47 15.60
N GLY A 35 4.42 0.69 16.16
CA GLY A 35 5.37 1.72 16.60
C GLY A 35 6.21 2.32 15.46
N LEU A 36 5.62 2.48 14.28
CA LEU A 36 6.28 2.97 13.08
C LEU A 36 6.27 4.50 13.02
N GLU A 37 7.36 5.08 12.53
CA GLU A 37 7.35 6.48 12.09
C GLU A 37 6.47 6.61 10.85
N LEU A 38 5.57 7.59 10.83
CA LEU A 38 4.64 7.80 9.73
C LEU A 38 4.64 9.27 9.30
N THR A 39 4.84 9.47 8.00
CA THR A 39 4.67 10.76 7.33
C THR A 39 3.54 10.64 6.31
N VAL A 40 2.65 11.63 6.26
CA VAL A 40 1.57 11.72 5.26
C VAL A 40 1.76 13.00 4.47
N THR A 41 1.68 12.90 3.15
CA THR A 41 1.66 14.03 2.21
C THR A 41 0.38 13.92 1.38
N ASP A 42 -0.45 14.95 1.47
CA ASP A 42 -1.67 15.16 0.67
C ASP A 42 -1.38 15.99 -0.59
N ASP A 43 -2.27 15.93 -1.59
CA ASP A 43 -2.22 16.68 -2.86
C ASP A 43 -1.21 16.16 -3.91
N ILE A 44 -1.30 14.88 -4.26
CA ILE A 44 -0.53 14.29 -5.37
C ILE A 44 -1.31 14.39 -6.69
N GLY A 45 -1.67 15.62 -7.08
CA GLY A 45 -2.25 15.88 -8.40
C GLY A 45 -1.20 15.82 -9.51
N ALA A 46 -1.29 14.83 -10.41
CA ALA A 46 -0.73 14.74 -11.77
C ALA A 46 0.80 14.93 -12.04
N ASP A 47 1.62 15.50 -11.16
CA ASP A 47 2.98 16.00 -11.51
C ASP A 47 4.17 15.27 -10.84
N ARG A 48 3.93 14.18 -10.10
CA ARG A 48 4.99 13.47 -9.33
C ARG A 48 5.91 12.54 -10.13
N THR A 49 6.11 12.81 -11.42
CA THR A 49 7.30 12.30 -12.15
C THR A 49 8.55 13.15 -11.93
N SER A 50 8.48 14.27 -11.22
CA SER A 50 9.68 15.07 -10.93
C SER A 50 9.88 15.34 -9.45
N ARG A 51 10.98 14.76 -8.94
CA ARG A 51 11.83 15.30 -7.88
C ARG A 51 11.22 15.42 -6.47
N ARG A 52 11.57 14.41 -5.67
CA ARG A 52 12.06 14.52 -4.28
C ARG A 52 12.64 15.91 -3.98
N THR A 53 11.89 16.80 -3.32
CA THR A 53 12.39 17.98 -2.57
C THR A 53 11.27 18.56 -1.68
N ALA A 54 11.57 18.62 -0.38
CA ALA A 54 11.08 19.55 0.65
C ALA A 54 9.61 19.53 1.11
N ALA A 55 9.49 19.45 2.43
CA ALA A 55 8.34 19.80 3.25
C ALA A 55 7.84 21.23 3.01
N GLY A 56 6.53 21.46 3.21
CA GLY A 56 5.99 22.81 3.37
C GLY A 56 4.50 22.94 3.06
N ALA A 57 3.67 22.85 4.10
CA ALA A 57 2.41 23.55 4.34
C ALA A 57 1.63 24.13 3.14
N PHE A 58 0.40 23.66 2.94
CA PHE A 58 -0.88 24.40 2.86
C PHE A 58 -1.93 23.51 2.15
N THR A 59 -2.70 22.74 2.93
CA THR A 59 -3.74 21.85 2.40
C THR A 59 -5.08 22.59 2.25
N VAL A 60 -5.63 22.62 1.05
CA VAL A 60 -7.03 23.01 0.82
C VAL A 60 -7.89 21.78 1.10
N LEU A 61 -8.59 21.79 2.24
CA LEU A 61 -9.59 20.77 2.58
C LEU A 61 -10.76 20.84 1.58
N ASP A 62 -11.28 19.69 1.16
CA ASP A 62 -12.60 19.63 0.49
C ASP A 62 -13.67 20.16 1.47
N PRO A 63 -14.80 20.75 1.02
CA PRO A 63 -15.79 21.36 1.92
C PRO A 63 -16.38 20.45 2.99
N ASP A 64 -16.20 19.13 2.88
CA ASP A 64 -16.60 18.13 3.86
C ASP A 64 -15.48 17.66 4.82
N GLY A 65 -14.24 18.12 4.63
CA GLY A 65 -13.08 17.75 5.43
C GLY A 65 -12.28 16.54 4.90
N SER A 66 -12.74 15.90 3.82
CA SER A 66 -12.04 14.79 3.20
C SER A 66 -10.73 15.23 2.56
N LEU A 67 -9.74 14.34 2.54
CA LEU A 67 -8.47 14.58 1.83
C LEU A 67 -8.72 14.87 0.34
N PRO A 68 -8.16 15.95 -0.22
CA PRO A 68 -8.20 16.19 -1.65
C PRO A 68 -7.38 15.10 -2.36
N HIS A 69 -7.90 14.64 -3.49
CA HIS A 69 -7.28 13.77 -4.51
C HIS A 69 -5.86 13.24 -4.20
N GLU A 70 -5.76 11.92 -4.03
CA GLU A 70 -4.53 11.18 -3.75
C GLU A 70 -3.84 11.49 -2.41
N ALA A 71 -3.30 10.45 -1.76
CA ALA A 71 -2.48 10.61 -0.57
C ALA A 71 -1.25 9.71 -0.61
N PHE A 72 -0.12 10.21 -0.15
CA PHE A 72 1.11 9.45 -0.05
C PHE A 72 1.51 9.29 1.41
N VAL A 73 1.70 8.06 1.83
CA VAL A 73 2.10 7.69 3.18
C VAL A 73 3.45 7.01 3.13
N GLU A 74 4.36 7.47 3.98
CA GLU A 74 5.67 6.85 4.20
C GLU A 74 5.67 6.27 5.61
N LEU A 75 5.92 4.96 5.70
CA LEU A 75 6.09 4.21 6.93
C LEU A 75 7.58 3.87 7.06
N GLY A 76 8.20 4.49 8.06
CA GLY A 76 9.56 4.19 8.46
C GLY A 76 9.69 2.82 9.11
N GLY A 77 10.92 2.43 9.44
CA GLY A 77 11.23 1.14 10.07
C GLY A 77 11.84 0.15 9.09
N THR A 78 11.71 -1.13 9.42
CA THR A 78 12.28 -2.23 8.63
C THR A 78 11.22 -3.33 8.49
N PRO A 79 10.59 -3.49 7.32
CA PRO A 79 10.92 -2.84 6.03
C PRO A 79 10.45 -1.39 5.96
N ALA A 80 11.05 -0.60 5.07
CA ALA A 80 10.51 0.68 4.68
C ALA A 80 9.33 0.45 3.71
N VAL A 81 8.19 1.09 3.98
CA VAL A 81 6.99 0.95 3.15
C VAL A 81 6.46 2.31 2.74
N THR A 82 6.09 2.44 1.46
CA THR A 82 5.35 3.61 0.98
C THR A 82 4.01 3.18 0.41
N VAL A 83 2.96 3.95 0.68
CA VAL A 83 1.62 3.73 0.18
C VAL A 83 1.18 4.98 -0.59
N GLN A 84 0.85 4.82 -1.86
CA GLN A 84 0.17 5.83 -2.65
C GLN A 84 -1.29 5.41 -2.81
N LEU A 85 -2.21 6.22 -2.30
CA LEU A 85 -3.65 6.03 -2.41
C LEU A 85 -4.16 6.83 -3.62
N TYR A 86 -4.91 6.18 -4.50
CA TYR A 86 -5.53 6.80 -5.67
C TYR A 86 -7.03 7.02 -5.43
N PRO A 87 -7.69 7.95 -6.14
CA PRO A 87 -9.11 8.22 -5.97
C PRO A 87 -10.00 7.04 -6.39
N GLU A 88 -9.54 6.16 -7.29
CA GLU A 88 -10.29 5.01 -7.85
C GLU A 88 -10.40 3.79 -6.93
N ASP A 89 -10.29 3.99 -5.61
CA ASP A 89 -10.34 2.95 -4.57
C ASP A 89 -9.22 1.90 -4.65
N ASP A 90 -8.09 2.23 -5.28
CA ASP A 90 -6.88 1.44 -5.35
C ASP A 90 -5.67 2.19 -4.76
N ALA A 91 -4.58 1.45 -4.63
CA ALA A 91 -3.36 1.89 -4.00
C ALA A 91 -2.16 1.15 -4.57
N ARG A 92 -1.05 1.89 -4.68
CA ARG A 92 0.27 1.32 -4.88
C ARG A 92 1.00 1.22 -3.56
N ILE A 93 1.51 0.04 -3.24
CA ILE A 93 2.34 -0.20 -2.06
C ILE A 93 3.74 -0.60 -2.50
N THR A 94 4.77 0.06 -1.98
CA THR A 94 6.16 -0.33 -2.21
C THR A 94 6.78 -0.82 -0.90
N VAL A 95 7.27 -2.06 -0.87
CA VAL A 95 7.95 -2.66 0.28
C VAL A 95 9.41 -2.85 -0.07
N ASP A 96 10.33 -2.10 0.56
CA ASP A 96 11.78 -2.17 0.28
C ASP A 96 12.11 -2.24 -1.23
N ALA A 97 11.49 -1.35 -2.02
CA ALA A 97 11.59 -1.24 -3.49
C ALA A 97 10.86 -2.32 -4.33
N VAL A 98 10.04 -3.17 -3.73
CA VAL A 98 9.11 -4.06 -4.45
C VAL A 98 7.74 -3.41 -4.54
N ASP A 99 7.30 -3.12 -5.76
CA ASP A 99 6.05 -2.43 -6.05
C ASP A 99 4.88 -3.39 -6.24
N PHE A 100 3.78 -3.12 -5.54
CA PHE A 100 2.46 -3.73 -5.70
C PHE A 100 1.50 -2.64 -6.19
N ALA A 101 1.19 -2.63 -7.49
CA ALA A 101 0.52 -1.47 -8.11
C ALA A 101 -1.00 -1.45 -7.95
N ASP A 102 -1.65 -2.61 -7.78
CA ASP A 102 -3.11 -2.76 -7.88
C ASP A 102 -3.72 -3.30 -6.56
N VAL A 103 -3.37 -2.70 -5.42
CA VAL A 103 -3.92 -3.10 -4.11
C VAL A 103 -5.20 -2.32 -3.85
N PRO A 104 -6.37 -2.95 -3.67
CA PRO A 104 -7.59 -2.23 -3.28
C PRO A 104 -7.36 -1.45 -1.99
N ARG A 105 -7.87 -0.22 -1.92
CA ARG A 105 -7.77 0.65 -0.75
C ARG A 105 -8.19 -0.07 0.54
N ASP A 106 -9.28 -0.83 0.47
CA ASP A 106 -9.81 -1.63 1.57
C ASP A 106 -8.80 -2.68 2.10
N ALA A 107 -7.91 -3.19 1.24
CA ALA A 107 -6.93 -4.22 1.59
C ALA A 107 -5.64 -3.65 2.19
N VAL A 108 -5.38 -2.34 2.06
CA VAL A 108 -4.14 -1.69 2.51
C VAL A 108 -3.83 -1.97 3.99
N PRO A 109 -4.77 -1.82 4.95
CA PRO A 109 -4.45 -2.07 6.36
C PRO A 109 -4.10 -3.53 6.63
N ALA A 110 -4.76 -4.48 5.96
CA ALA A 110 -4.45 -5.90 6.09
C ALA A 110 -3.07 -6.24 5.48
N PHE A 111 -2.73 -5.61 4.35
CA PHE A 111 -1.41 -5.73 3.72
C PHE A 111 -0.29 -5.27 4.64
N LEU A 112 -0.42 -4.07 5.24
CA LEU A 112 0.59 -3.54 6.15
C LEU A 112 0.75 -4.44 7.38
N ARG A 113 -0.35 -4.93 7.96
CA ARG A 113 -0.30 -5.92 9.06
C ARG A 113 0.40 -7.21 8.66
N ALA A 114 0.20 -7.69 7.44
CA ALA A 114 0.90 -8.89 6.97
C ALA A 114 2.42 -8.67 6.81
N VAL A 115 2.83 -7.49 6.34
CA VAL A 115 4.25 -7.12 6.19
C VAL A 115 4.94 -7.00 7.54
N TYR A 116 4.38 -6.20 8.45
CA TYR A 116 4.97 -5.91 9.76
C TYR A 116 4.73 -7.03 10.79
N GLY A 117 3.65 -7.79 10.67
CA GLY A 117 3.26 -8.92 11.54
C GLY A 117 3.82 -10.29 11.13
N ASP A 118 4.99 -10.33 10.51
CA ASP A 118 5.71 -11.57 10.16
C ASP A 118 5.04 -12.55 9.17
N LEU A 119 3.94 -12.16 8.50
CA LEU A 119 3.27 -13.04 7.51
C LEU A 119 3.92 -12.97 6.12
N ALA A 120 4.52 -11.83 5.76
CA ALA A 120 5.21 -11.68 4.49
C ALA A 120 6.51 -12.48 4.44
N TYR A 121 6.73 -13.17 3.31
CA TYR A 121 7.90 -14.04 3.10
C TYR A 121 8.45 -13.95 1.68
N VAL A 122 9.73 -14.25 1.53
CA VAL A 122 10.39 -14.36 0.23
C VAL A 122 10.38 -15.80 -0.22
N ARG A 123 9.80 -16.04 -1.38
CA ARG A 123 9.85 -17.34 -2.06
C ARG A 123 10.89 -17.29 -3.16
N SER A 124 11.83 -18.23 -3.17
CA SER A 124 12.74 -18.43 -4.30
C SER A 124 12.29 -19.61 -5.17
N ARG A 125 12.65 -19.57 -6.45
CA ARG A 125 12.51 -20.69 -7.38
C ARG A 125 13.78 -20.80 -8.19
N PHE A 126 14.27 -22.02 -8.37
CA PHE A 126 15.50 -22.28 -9.14
C PHE A 126 15.27 -22.31 -10.66
N PHE A 127 14.06 -22.68 -11.13
CA PHE A 127 13.77 -22.74 -12.57
C PHE A 127 12.28 -22.47 -12.92
N PRO A 128 11.96 -21.37 -13.64
CA PRO A 128 12.86 -20.27 -13.98
C PRO A 128 13.36 -19.57 -12.71
N PRO A 129 14.60 -19.03 -12.71
CA PRO A 129 15.17 -18.38 -11.54
C PRO A 129 14.38 -17.12 -11.20
N GLY A 130 14.05 -16.95 -9.93
CA GLY A 130 13.38 -15.75 -9.45
C GLY A 130 13.16 -15.77 -7.95
N GLN A 131 12.96 -14.58 -7.40
CA GLN A 131 12.60 -14.37 -6.01
C GLN A 131 11.36 -13.49 -5.99
N TRP A 132 10.39 -13.86 -5.17
CA TRP A 132 9.14 -13.12 -5.05
C TRP A 132 8.88 -12.78 -3.60
N LEU A 133 8.50 -11.54 -3.35
CA LEU A 133 7.90 -11.16 -2.08
C LEU A 133 6.44 -11.57 -2.12
N VAL A 134 6.05 -12.42 -1.17
CA VAL A 134 4.69 -12.93 -1.02
C VAL A 134 4.08 -12.35 0.26
N VAL A 135 2.92 -11.72 0.13
CA VAL A 135 2.18 -11.08 1.23
C VAL A 135 0.79 -11.72 1.29
N PRO A 136 0.61 -12.77 2.12
CA PRO A 136 -0.70 -13.38 2.33
C PRO A 136 -1.53 -12.52 3.27
N LEU A 137 -2.77 -12.21 2.87
CA LEU A 137 -3.72 -11.48 3.70
C LEU A 137 -4.70 -12.43 4.38
N PRO A 138 -5.25 -12.06 5.55
CA PRO A 138 -6.40 -12.74 6.11
C PRO A 138 -7.56 -12.80 5.09
N GLY A 139 -8.17 -13.97 4.94
CA GLY A 139 -9.28 -14.15 4.01
C GLY A 139 -8.90 -14.65 2.61
N ASP A 140 -7.76 -15.35 2.47
CA ASP A 140 -7.36 -16.10 1.26
C ASP A 140 -6.94 -15.24 0.06
N GLU A 141 -6.60 -13.98 0.30
CA GLU A 141 -6.00 -13.09 -0.69
C GLU A 141 -4.47 -13.12 -0.53
N THR A 142 -3.72 -13.08 -1.63
CA THR A 142 -2.26 -13.11 -1.56
C THR A 142 -1.69 -12.27 -2.69
N TYR A 143 -0.87 -11.30 -2.30
CA TYR A 143 -0.10 -10.50 -3.23
C TYR A 143 1.27 -11.14 -3.42
N LYS A 144 1.76 -11.14 -4.66
CA LYS A 144 3.04 -11.73 -4.99
C LYS A 144 3.69 -10.94 -6.11
N GLU A 145 4.84 -10.35 -5.80
CA GLU A 145 5.58 -9.55 -6.76
C GLU A 145 7.02 -10.01 -6.90
N LEU A 146 7.55 -9.88 -8.10
CA LEU A 146 8.94 -10.25 -8.38
C LEU A 146 9.86 -9.25 -7.68
N ILE A 147 10.79 -9.76 -6.88
CA ILE A 147 11.94 -8.99 -6.40
C ILE A 147 12.83 -8.82 -7.62
N GLY A 148 12.67 -7.68 -8.31
CA GLY A 148 13.35 -7.37 -9.56
C GLY A 148 14.85 -7.16 -9.39
N HIS A 149 15.44 -6.26 -10.17
CA HIS A 149 16.87 -5.93 -10.05
C HIS A 149 17.26 -5.21 -8.75
N ALA A 150 16.28 -4.86 -7.91
CA ALA A 150 16.56 -4.42 -6.55
C ALA A 150 17.26 -5.56 -5.80
N ALA A 151 18.44 -5.27 -5.23
CA ALA A 151 19.09 -6.21 -4.34
C ALA A 151 18.14 -6.53 -3.19
N LEU A 152 18.10 -7.81 -2.77
CA LEU A 152 17.36 -8.21 -1.56
C LEU A 152 17.74 -7.29 -0.41
N SER A 153 16.76 -6.62 0.17
CA SER A 153 16.99 -5.87 1.38
C SER A 153 17.41 -6.82 2.52
N PRO A 154 18.12 -6.32 3.54
CA PRO A 154 18.43 -7.12 4.72
C PRO A 154 17.18 -7.72 5.40
N TRP A 155 16.03 -7.05 5.31
CA TRP A 155 14.76 -7.57 5.79
C TRP A 155 14.27 -8.75 4.95
N MET A 156 14.23 -8.60 3.62
CA MET A 156 13.84 -9.66 2.69
C MET A 156 14.72 -10.90 2.84
N ALA A 157 16.04 -10.70 2.96
CA ALA A 157 16.99 -11.79 3.12
C ALA A 157 16.75 -12.63 4.40
N ARG A 158 16.11 -12.07 5.42
CA ARG A 158 15.75 -12.78 6.66
C ARG A 158 14.39 -13.49 6.59
N ARG A 159 13.63 -13.28 5.51
CA ARG A 159 12.25 -13.77 5.34
C ARG A 159 12.13 -14.88 4.30
N PHE A 160 13.24 -15.53 3.93
CA PHE A 160 13.17 -16.69 3.02
C PHE A 160 12.37 -17.84 3.61
N ARG A 161 11.54 -18.44 2.75
CA ARG A 161 10.79 -19.67 3.03
C ARG A 161 10.89 -20.66 1.87
#